data_AF-A0A7Y2Q960-F1
#
_entry.id   AF-A0A7Y2Q960-F1
#
_cell.length_a   1.000
_cell.length_b   1.000
_cell.length_c   1.000
_cell.angle_alpha   90.00
_cell.angle_beta   90.00
_cell.angle_gamma   90.00
#
_symmetry.space_group_name_H-M   'P 1'
#
loop_
_entity.id
_entity.type
_entity.pdbx_description
1 polymer ?
#
loop_
_entity_poly.entity_id
_entity_poly.type
_entity_poly.pdbx_seq_one_letter_code
_entity_poly.pdbx_strand_id
1 'polypeptide(L)'
;MEVDELTHTTKYVESELTRRLKSIEDELDCDIITCIHPISQPMDDLIRDYIEDIQEKRKKLLVIIETNGGSIETAERIADVFRYHYPGEVNFLVPNFAMSAGTVLVMSGDNIYMDYYSILGPIDPQVRNRDGQFVPALGYLEKYDELMKRSSKGTYRPQNSRFSFRNSTLLRSIASNRLVTTRSTF
;
A
#
# COMPACT_ATOMS: atom_id res chain seq x y z
N MET A 1 27.16 -22.20 -18.87
CA MET A 1 25.87 -21.67 -19.32
C MET A 1 26.16 -20.37 -20.04
N GLU A 2 26.07 -20.40 -21.37
CA GLU A 2 26.37 -19.27 -22.24
C GLU A 2 25.33 -18.16 -22.09
N VAL A 3 25.78 -16.92 -22.18
CA VAL A 3 24.99 -15.69 -22.02
C VAL A 3 23.83 -15.59 -23.03
N ASP A 4 23.89 -16.35 -24.12
CA ASP A 4 22.92 -16.35 -25.22
C ASP A 4 21.60 -17.06 -24.86
N GLU A 5 21.65 -18.16 -24.09
CA GLU A 5 20.45 -18.89 -23.63
C GLU A 5 19.63 -18.07 -22.61
N LEU A 6 20.31 -17.35 -21.71
CA LEU A 6 19.66 -16.46 -20.75
C LEU A 6 18.94 -15.31 -21.44
N THR A 7 19.54 -14.74 -22.48
CA THR A 7 18.95 -13.63 -23.24
C THR A 7 17.69 -14.07 -24.00
N HIS A 8 17.68 -15.29 -24.54
CA HIS A 8 16.51 -15.85 -25.22
C HIS A 8 15.35 -16.12 -24.24
N THR A 9 15.67 -16.59 -23.03
CA THR A 9 14.68 -16.89 -21.99
C THR A 9 14.02 -15.61 -21.46
N THR A 10 14.80 -14.57 -21.16
CA THR A 10 14.26 -13.29 -20.68
C THR A 10 13.32 -12.65 -21.70
N LYS A 11 13.73 -12.58 -22.97
CA LYS A 11 12.89 -12.06 -24.05
C LYS A 11 11.58 -12.84 -24.21
N TYR A 12 11.65 -14.16 -24.07
CA TYR A 12 10.46 -15.00 -24.11
C TYR A 12 9.49 -14.64 -22.97
N VAL A 13 9.99 -14.54 -21.74
CA VAL A 13 9.17 -14.16 -20.56
C VAL A 13 8.55 -12.77 -20.75
N GLU A 14 9.32 -11.78 -21.17
CA GLU A 14 8.82 -10.43 -21.43
C GLU A 14 7.71 -10.42 -22.50
N SER A 15 7.91 -11.17 -23.59
CA SER A 15 6.91 -11.27 -24.65
C SER A 15 5.61 -11.94 -24.19
N GLU A 16 5.71 -12.93 -23.31
CA GLU A 16 4.56 -13.64 -22.77
C GLU A 16 3.81 -12.79 -21.74
N LEU A 17 4.54 -12.07 -20.87
CA LEU A 17 3.95 -11.09 -19.95
C LEU A 17 3.21 -10.01 -20.72
N THR A 18 3.84 -9.43 -21.74
CA THR A 18 3.23 -8.39 -22.58
C THR A 18 1.96 -8.90 -23.26
N ARG A 19 2.01 -10.12 -23.82
CA ARG A 19 0.84 -10.74 -24.45
C ARG A 19 -0.33 -10.91 -23.47
N ARG A 20 -0.05 -11.38 -22.26
CA ARG A 20 -1.08 -11.59 -21.24
C ARG A 20 -1.66 -10.28 -20.73
N LEU A 21 -0.80 -9.28 -20.47
CA LEU A 21 -1.25 -7.95 -20.06
C LEU A 21 -2.17 -7.35 -21.12
N LYS A 22 -1.80 -7.41 -22.40
CA LYS A 22 -2.64 -6.90 -23.49
C LYS A 22 -4.01 -7.58 -23.58
N SER A 23 -4.05 -8.90 -23.35
CA SER A 23 -5.33 -9.63 -23.31
C SER A 23 -6.25 -9.11 -22.20
N ILE A 24 -5.68 -8.73 -21.05
CA ILE A 24 -6.45 -8.19 -19.93
C ILE A 24 -6.86 -6.73 -20.21
N GLU A 25 -5.98 -5.92 -20.80
CA GLU A 25 -6.30 -4.55 -21.22
C GLU A 25 -7.49 -4.52 -22.18
N ASP A 26 -7.50 -5.43 -23.15
CA ASP A 26 -8.58 -5.56 -24.13
C ASP A 26 -9.89 -6.04 -23.50
N GLU A 27 -9.84 -6.98 -22.56
CA GLU A 27 -11.02 -7.52 -21.89
C GLU A 27 -11.65 -6.54 -20.89
N LEU A 28 -10.83 -5.79 -20.14
CA LEU A 28 -11.27 -4.85 -19.11
C LEU A 28 -11.48 -3.42 -19.62
N ASP A 29 -11.09 -3.16 -20.86
CA ASP A 29 -11.06 -1.83 -21.47
C ASP A 29 -10.33 -0.79 -20.61
N CYS A 30 -9.13 -1.15 -20.16
CA CYS A 30 -8.28 -0.31 -19.32
C CYS A 30 -6.80 -0.41 -19.72
N ASP A 31 -6.03 0.64 -19.48
CA ASP A 31 -4.57 0.59 -19.56
C ASP A 31 -4.03 -0.11 -18.30
N ILE A 32 -2.94 -0.87 -18.41
CA ILE A 32 -2.35 -1.58 -17.26
C ILE A 32 -0.95 -1.07 -16.96
N ILE A 33 -0.70 -0.79 -15.67
CA ILE A 33 0.64 -0.47 -15.15
C ILE A 33 1.00 -1.47 -14.06
N THR A 34 2.25 -1.95 -14.06
CA THR A 34 2.78 -2.83 -13.01
C THR A 34 3.82 -2.11 -12.16
N CYS A 35 3.59 -2.07 -10.85
CA CYS A 35 4.42 -1.41 -9.85
C CYS A 35 4.88 -2.42 -8.79
N ILE A 36 6.01 -3.07 -9.02
CA ILE A 36 6.63 -4.01 -8.06
C ILE A 36 7.93 -3.38 -7.56
N HIS A 37 7.80 -2.37 -6.69
CA HIS A 37 8.94 -1.60 -6.16
C HIS A 37 8.57 -0.83 -4.89
N PRO A 38 9.53 -0.50 -4.01
CA PRO A 38 9.34 0.55 -3.01
C PRO A 38 8.88 1.87 -3.65
N ILE A 39 7.96 2.58 -2.98
CA ILE A 39 7.47 3.88 -3.44
C ILE A 39 8.46 4.94 -3.01
N SER A 40 9.40 5.26 -3.89
CA SER A 40 10.43 6.27 -3.64
C SER A 40 10.77 7.04 -4.91
N GLN A 41 11.22 8.28 -4.77
CA GLN A 41 11.76 9.04 -5.90
C GLN A 41 12.91 8.25 -6.57
N PRO A 42 13.01 8.28 -7.91
CA PRO A 42 12.23 9.09 -8.86
C PRO A 42 11.02 8.35 -9.48
N MET A 43 10.43 7.36 -8.80
CA MET A 43 9.36 6.52 -9.36
C MET A 43 8.15 7.31 -9.85
N ASP A 44 7.80 8.41 -9.18
CA ASP A 44 6.72 9.31 -9.58
C ASP A 44 6.99 9.99 -10.93
N ASP A 45 8.23 10.46 -11.15
CA ASP A 45 8.61 11.02 -12.45
C ASP A 45 8.59 9.97 -13.55
N LEU A 46 9.09 8.76 -13.27
CA LEU A 46 9.07 7.65 -14.23
C LEU A 46 7.65 7.22 -14.62
N ILE A 47 6.74 7.17 -13.64
CA ILE A 47 5.33 6.84 -13.89
C ILE A 47 4.65 7.94 -14.69
N ARG A 48 4.88 9.21 -14.35
CA ARG A 48 4.37 10.35 -15.11
C ARG A 48 4.80 10.25 -16.56
N ASP A 49 6.11 10.15 -16.80
CA ASP A 49 6.67 10.14 -18.15
C ASP A 49 6.12 8.95 -18.96
N TYR A 50 6.06 7.76 -18.34
CA TYR A 50 5.47 6.58 -18.97
C TYR A 50 4.00 6.77 -19.34
N ILE A 51 3.18 7.33 -18.43
CA ILE A 51 1.77 7.59 -18.72
C ILE A 51 1.65 8.63 -19.82
N GLU A 52 2.36 9.74 -19.74
CA GLU A 52 2.29 10.82 -20.72
C GLU A 52 2.60 10.32 -22.14
N ASP A 53 3.57 9.41 -22.29
CA ASP A 53 3.98 8.82 -23.56
C ASP A 53 2.92 7.92 -24.24
N ILE A 54 1.91 7.42 -23.51
CA ILE A 54 0.83 6.59 -24.06
C ILE A 54 -0.01 7.42 -25.06
N GLN A 55 -0.02 7.05 -26.33
CA GLN A 55 -0.69 7.82 -27.40
C GLN A 55 -2.23 7.71 -27.34
N GLU A 56 -2.74 6.48 -27.28
CA GLU A 56 -4.18 6.18 -27.26
C GLU A 56 -4.58 5.65 -25.89
N LYS A 57 -4.67 6.55 -24.90
CA LYS A 57 -5.06 6.20 -23.53
C LYS A 57 -6.52 5.77 -23.46
N ARG A 58 -6.77 4.70 -22.72
CA ARG A 58 -8.12 4.33 -22.30
C ARG A 58 -8.57 5.22 -21.15
N LYS A 59 -9.87 5.20 -20.85
CA LYS A 59 -10.44 6.02 -19.77
C LYS A 59 -10.18 5.45 -18.38
N LYS A 60 -9.80 4.17 -18.32
CA LYS A 60 -9.62 3.38 -17.11
C LYS A 60 -8.17 2.96 -16.98
N LEU A 61 -7.68 2.93 -15.76
CA LEU A 61 -6.36 2.41 -15.42
C LEU A 61 -6.51 1.25 -14.43
N LEU A 62 -5.76 0.17 -14.63
CA LEU A 62 -5.55 -0.88 -13.64
C LEU A 62 -4.07 -0.91 -13.25
N VAL A 63 -3.80 -0.70 -11.97
CA VAL A 63 -2.45 -0.72 -11.40
C VAL A 63 -2.24 -2.00 -10.63
N ILE A 64 -1.36 -2.87 -11.12
CA ILE A 64 -0.92 -4.07 -10.41
C ILE A 64 0.21 -3.67 -9.48
N ILE A 65 0.03 -3.80 -8.16
CA ILE A 65 0.97 -3.26 -7.18
C ILE A 65 1.37 -4.26 -6.09
N GLU A 66 2.67 -4.39 -5.88
CA GLU A 66 3.26 -5.08 -4.74
C GLU A 66 4.38 -4.23 -4.16
N THR A 67 4.24 -3.79 -2.90
CA THR A 67 5.20 -2.83 -2.33
C THR A 67 5.29 -2.88 -0.82
N ASN A 68 6.51 -2.68 -0.31
CA ASN A 68 6.79 -2.46 1.11
C ASN A 68 6.49 -1.01 1.55
N GLY A 69 5.96 -0.17 0.65
CA GLY A 69 5.69 1.24 0.89
C GLY A 69 6.91 2.11 0.59
N GLY A 70 7.00 3.25 1.28
CA GLY A 70 8.06 4.23 1.08
C GLY A 70 7.60 5.63 1.47
N SER A 71 7.84 6.60 0.60
CA SER A 71 7.43 8.00 0.80
C SER A 71 5.95 8.19 0.50
N ILE A 72 5.24 8.80 1.46
CA ILE A 72 3.83 9.18 1.30
C ILE A 72 3.71 10.28 0.23
N GLU A 73 4.67 11.19 0.18
CA GLU A 73 4.71 12.29 -0.79
C GLU A 73 4.86 11.76 -2.23
N THR A 74 5.71 10.74 -2.44
CA THR A 74 5.81 10.05 -3.74
C THR A 74 4.52 9.31 -4.07
N ALA A 75 3.90 8.64 -3.10
CA ALA A 75 2.61 7.96 -3.32
C ALA A 75 1.51 8.95 -3.73
N GLU A 76 1.42 10.11 -3.06
CA GLU A 76 0.45 11.16 -3.38
C GLU A 76 0.64 11.70 -4.80
N ARG A 77 1.89 12.00 -5.19
CA ARG A 77 2.20 12.43 -6.56
C ARG A 77 1.83 11.40 -7.62
N ILE A 78 2.06 10.11 -7.36
CA ILE A 78 1.65 9.03 -8.25
C ILE A 78 0.12 8.98 -8.36
N ALA A 79 -0.60 9.09 -7.24
CA ALA A 79 -2.06 9.11 -7.23
C ALA A 79 -2.62 10.30 -8.05
N ASP A 80 -2.02 11.48 -7.93
CA ASP A 80 -2.40 12.67 -8.70
C ASP A 80 -2.20 12.46 -10.21
N VAL A 81 -1.07 11.87 -10.62
CA VAL A 81 -0.81 11.52 -12.02
C VAL A 81 -1.89 10.56 -12.54
N PHE A 82 -2.20 9.50 -11.79
CA PHE A 82 -3.25 8.55 -12.17
C PHE A 82 -4.61 9.23 -12.32
N ARG A 83 -5.02 10.05 -11.34
CA ARG A 83 -6.32 10.73 -11.37
C ARG A 83 -6.42 11.80 -12.45
N TYR A 84 -5.32 12.47 -12.76
CA TYR A 84 -5.27 13.47 -13.82
C TYR A 84 -5.43 12.84 -15.22
N HIS A 85 -4.70 11.76 -15.50
CA HIS A 85 -4.73 11.12 -16.82
C HIS A 85 -5.89 10.14 -17.01
N TYR A 86 -6.41 9.56 -15.93
CA TYR A 86 -7.52 8.60 -15.95
C TYR A 86 -8.69 9.11 -15.10
N PRO A 87 -9.39 10.17 -15.54
CA PRO A 87 -10.50 10.76 -14.79
C PRO A 87 -11.74 9.86 -14.74
N GLY A 88 -11.76 8.76 -15.50
CA GLY A 88 -12.86 7.81 -15.53
C GLY A 88 -12.81 6.84 -14.35
N GLU A 89 -11.77 6.01 -14.28
CA GLU A 89 -11.64 4.96 -13.27
C GLU A 89 -10.17 4.60 -13.04
N VAL A 90 -9.74 4.49 -11.79
CA VAL A 90 -8.41 4.03 -11.38
C VAL A 90 -8.58 2.86 -10.43
N ASN A 91 -8.18 1.67 -10.87
CA ASN A 91 -8.32 0.44 -10.13
C ASN A 91 -6.96 -0.10 -9.69
N PHE A 92 -6.92 -0.82 -8.58
CA PHE A 92 -5.72 -1.48 -8.08
C PHE A 92 -5.92 -2.98 -7.97
N LEU A 93 -4.92 -3.76 -8.39
CA LEU A 93 -4.81 -5.19 -8.12
C LEU A 93 -3.61 -5.40 -7.20
N VAL A 94 -3.86 -5.91 -5.99
CA VAL A 94 -2.82 -6.25 -5.01
C VAL A 94 -2.70 -7.77 -4.97
N PRO A 95 -1.72 -8.38 -5.67
CA PRO A 95 -1.59 -9.84 -5.67
C PRO A 95 -1.12 -10.39 -4.32
N ASN A 96 -0.24 -9.67 -3.61
CA ASN A 96 0.38 -10.16 -2.39
C ASN A 96 0.31 -9.15 -1.25
N PHE A 97 0.97 -8.00 -1.36
CA PHE A 97 0.88 -6.99 -0.30
C PHE A 97 1.14 -5.56 -0.79
N ALA A 98 0.50 -4.61 -0.12
CA ALA A 98 0.81 -3.19 -0.23
C ALA A 98 0.88 -2.59 1.18
N MET A 99 2.05 -2.11 1.59
CA MET A 99 2.30 -1.64 2.96
C MET A 99 2.48 -0.12 3.02
N SER A 100 2.15 0.49 4.17
CA SER A 100 2.45 1.90 4.47
C SER A 100 1.97 2.85 3.36
N ALA A 101 2.86 3.63 2.74
CA ALA A 101 2.54 4.52 1.62
C ALA A 101 1.85 3.81 0.44
N GLY A 102 2.14 2.52 0.21
CA GLY A 102 1.47 1.72 -0.82
C GLY A 102 0.02 1.44 -0.49
N THR A 103 -0.32 1.26 0.79
CA THR A 103 -1.71 1.16 1.22
C THR A 103 -2.46 2.46 0.96
N VAL A 104 -1.82 3.61 1.22
CA VAL A 104 -2.41 4.94 0.93
C VAL A 104 -2.67 5.12 -0.56
N LEU A 105 -1.69 4.75 -1.40
CA LEU A 105 -1.84 4.80 -2.86
C LEU A 105 -2.98 3.89 -3.34
N VAL A 106 -3.04 2.64 -2.89
CA VAL A 106 -4.12 1.72 -3.27
C VAL A 106 -5.49 2.24 -2.84
N MET A 107 -5.57 2.89 -1.67
CA MET A 107 -6.79 3.52 -1.18
C MET A 107 -7.20 4.78 -1.97
N SER A 108 -6.36 5.31 -2.86
CA SER A 108 -6.73 6.43 -3.73
C SER A 108 -7.53 5.98 -4.96
N GLY A 109 -7.65 4.68 -5.22
CA GLY A 109 -8.39 4.12 -6.35
C GLY A 109 -9.89 3.95 -6.11
N ASP A 110 -10.62 3.63 -7.17
CA ASP A 110 -12.07 3.38 -7.17
C ASP A 110 -12.39 1.95 -6.74
N ASN A 111 -11.62 0.97 -7.24
CA ASN A 111 -11.75 -0.43 -6.85
C ASN A 111 -10.39 -1.03 -6.46
N ILE A 112 -10.42 -1.89 -5.44
CA ILE A 112 -9.25 -2.62 -4.95
C ILE A 112 -9.54 -4.12 -5.06
N TYR A 113 -8.86 -4.79 -5.99
CA TYR A 113 -8.91 -6.23 -6.18
C TYR A 113 -7.79 -6.89 -5.39
N MET A 114 -8.15 -7.88 -4.59
CA MET A 114 -7.24 -8.60 -3.69
C MET A 114 -7.53 -10.09 -3.76
N ASP A 115 -6.49 -10.91 -3.68
CA ASP A 115 -6.62 -12.35 -3.45
C ASP A 115 -6.84 -12.64 -1.96
N TYR A 116 -7.25 -13.86 -1.61
CA TYR A 116 -7.48 -14.28 -0.22
C TYR A 116 -6.21 -14.17 0.65
N TYR A 117 -5.03 -14.26 0.02
CA TYR A 117 -3.74 -14.14 0.68
C TYR A 117 -3.23 -12.70 0.76
N SER A 118 -3.85 -11.77 0.03
CA SER A 118 -3.33 -10.41 -0.11
C SER A 118 -3.55 -9.57 1.14
N ILE A 119 -2.61 -8.68 1.44
CA ILE A 119 -2.62 -7.88 2.67
C ILE A 119 -2.39 -6.39 2.37
N LEU A 120 -3.21 -5.54 2.97
CA LEU A 120 -2.91 -4.12 3.12
C LEU A 120 -2.27 -3.87 4.47
N GLY A 121 -1.08 -3.28 4.47
CA GLY A 121 -0.32 -3.00 5.66
C GLY A 121 -0.84 -1.83 6.48
N PRO A 122 -0.36 -1.67 7.72
CA PRO A 122 -0.66 -0.49 8.52
C PRO A 122 -0.08 0.78 7.87
N ILE A 123 -0.86 1.85 7.93
CA ILE A 123 -0.49 3.19 7.42
C ILE A 123 0.20 4.08 8.49
N ASP A 124 0.14 3.67 9.75
CA ASP A 124 0.63 4.52 10.85
C ASP A 124 2.16 4.64 10.84
N PRO A 125 2.73 5.83 11.11
CA PRO A 125 4.15 5.99 11.42
C PRO A 125 4.50 5.06 12.59
N GLN A 126 5.36 4.09 12.32
CA GLN A 126 5.82 3.16 13.34
C GLN A 126 7.10 3.70 13.97
N VAL A 127 7.08 3.89 15.29
CA VAL A 127 8.26 4.30 16.04
C VAL A 127 8.95 3.08 16.63
N ARG A 128 10.27 3.07 16.61
CA ARG A 128 11.06 2.00 17.21
C ARG A 128 11.21 2.26 18.71
N ASN A 129 10.75 1.31 19.52
CA ASN A 129 10.89 1.40 20.98
C ASN A 129 12.34 1.09 21.42
N ARG A 130 12.63 1.25 22.72
CA ARG A 130 13.96 0.95 23.31
C ARG A 130 14.38 -0.51 23.14
N ASP A 131 13.42 -1.42 22.97
CA ASP A 131 13.66 -2.86 22.77
C ASP A 131 13.79 -3.22 21.27
N GLY A 132 13.80 -2.22 20.38
CA GLY A 132 13.97 -2.39 18.95
C GLY A 132 12.71 -2.81 18.18
N GLN A 133 11.56 -2.89 18.84
CA GLN A 133 10.27 -3.26 18.24
C GLN A 133 9.57 -2.04 17.64
N PHE A 134 8.94 -2.22 16.47
CA PHE A 134 8.09 -1.21 15.86
C PHE A 134 6.71 -1.20 16.52
N VAL A 135 6.28 -0.01 16.94
CA VAL A 135 4.99 0.20 17.59
C VAL A 135 4.29 1.39 16.94
N PRO A 136 2.96 1.33 16.71
CA PRO A 136 2.22 2.46 16.16
C PRO A 136 2.36 3.71 17.05
N ALA A 137 2.65 4.86 16.45
CA ALA A 137 2.81 6.13 17.18
C ALA A 137 1.55 6.52 17.98
N LEU A 138 0.36 6.25 17.44
CA LEU A 138 -0.91 6.53 18.12
C LEU A 138 -1.02 5.80 19.47
N GLY A 139 -0.54 4.55 19.55
CA GLY A 139 -0.54 3.79 20.80
C GLY A 139 0.32 4.42 21.91
N TYR A 140 1.37 5.16 21.54
CA TYR A 140 2.15 5.94 22.50
C TYR A 140 1.37 7.16 23.02
N LEU A 141 0.68 7.88 22.14
CA LEU A 141 -0.12 9.05 22.51
C LEU A 141 -1.29 8.66 23.40
N GLU A 142 -2.04 7.62 23.05
CA GLU A 142 -3.15 7.12 23.87
C GLU A 142 -2.67 6.71 25.26
N LYS A 143 -1.50 6.06 25.34
CA LYS A 143 -0.93 5.65 26.63
C LYS A 143 -0.46 6.86 27.45
N TYR A 144 0.13 7.86 26.82
CA TYR A 144 0.49 9.12 27.47
C TYR A 144 -0.76 9.81 28.04
N ASP A 145 -1.81 9.93 27.25
CA ASP A 145 -3.08 10.54 27.68
C ASP A 145 -3.74 9.77 28.83
N GLU A 146 -3.69 8.43 28.79
CA GLU A 146 -4.16 7.58 29.88
C GLU A 146 -3.38 7.86 31.18
N LEU A 147 -2.06 7.97 31.11
CA LEU A 147 -1.21 8.26 32.26
C LEU A 147 -1.48 9.67 32.81
N MET A 148 -1.64 10.66 31.93
CA MET A 148 -2.00 12.02 32.32
C MET A 148 -3.37 12.09 33.02
N LYS A 149 -4.38 11.37 32.50
CA LYS A 149 -5.70 11.24 33.14
C LYS A 149 -5.64 10.54 34.50
N ARG A 150 -4.78 9.52 34.65
CA ARG A 150 -4.60 8.83 35.95
C ARG A 150 -3.87 9.71 36.96
N SER A 151 -2.92 10.51 36.50
CA SER A 151 -2.19 11.50 37.30
C SER A 151 -3.11 12.60 37.80
N SER A 152 -3.92 13.20 36.91
CA SER A 152 -4.89 14.23 37.31
C SER A 152 -5.95 13.74 38.28
N LYS A 153 -6.30 12.45 38.25
CA LYS A 153 -7.20 11.79 39.22
C LYS A 153 -6.51 11.33 40.52
N GLY A 154 -5.21 11.59 40.71
CA GLY A 154 -4.46 11.17 41.91
C GLY A 154 -4.27 9.65 42.05
N THR A 155 -4.58 8.88 41.00
CA THR A 155 -4.51 7.40 41.00
C THR A 155 -3.21 6.85 40.41
N TYR A 156 -2.30 7.74 39.99
CA TYR A 156 -1.02 7.36 39.40
C TYR A 156 -0.08 6.73 40.43
N ARG A 157 0.40 5.51 40.15
CA ARG A 157 1.43 4.81 40.94
C ARG A 157 2.62 4.46 40.04
N PRO A 158 3.85 4.96 40.31
CA PRO A 158 5.03 4.73 39.47
C PRO A 158 5.42 3.26 39.29
N GLN A 159 5.06 2.39 40.23
CA GLN A 159 5.38 0.96 40.16
C GLN A 159 4.54 0.20 39.11
N ASN A 160 3.41 0.77 38.68
CA ASN A 160 2.52 0.19 37.67
C ASN A 160 2.64 0.88 36.29
N SER A 161 3.59 1.81 36.11
CA SER A 161 3.75 2.59 34.87
C SER A 161 4.73 1.97 33.87
N ARG A 162 5.00 0.65 33.98
CA ARG A 162 5.81 -0.06 32.99
C ARG A 162 5.09 0.01 31.64
N PHE A 163 5.68 0.74 30.70
CA PHE A 163 5.25 0.77 29.30
C PHE A 163 5.43 -0.64 28.73
N SER A 164 4.36 -1.42 28.78
CA SER A 164 4.30 -2.78 28.27
C SER A 164 3.21 -2.82 27.22
N PHE A 165 3.60 -2.85 25.94
CA PHE A 165 2.70 -3.13 24.82
C PHE A 165 2.27 -4.62 24.77
N ARG A 166 2.54 -5.41 25.82
CA ARG A 166 2.26 -6.86 25.85
C ARG A 166 0.76 -7.21 25.94
N ASN A 167 -0.15 -6.23 26.06
CA ASN A 167 -1.58 -6.49 26.04
C ASN A 167 -2.09 -6.48 24.59
N SER A 168 -2.11 -7.68 24.00
CA SER A 168 -2.66 -8.01 22.68
C SER A 168 -4.10 -7.55 22.44
N THR A 169 -4.84 -7.18 23.49
CA THR A 169 -6.22 -6.70 23.41
C THR A 169 -6.34 -5.28 22.84
N LEU A 170 -5.40 -4.38 23.17
CA LEU A 170 -5.40 -2.98 22.72
C LEU A 170 -4.97 -2.86 21.25
N LEU A 171 -3.96 -3.63 20.85
CA LEU A 171 -3.54 -3.73 19.45
C LEU A 171 -4.66 -4.30 18.56
N ARG A 172 -5.47 -5.25 19.07
CA ARG A 172 -6.65 -5.76 18.35
C ARG A 172 -7.78 -4.75 18.25
N SER A 173 -8.05 -3.94 19.28
CA SER A 173 -9.15 -2.96 19.21
C SER A 173 -8.84 -1.80 18.27
N ILE A 174 -7.58 -1.37 18.18
CA ILE A 174 -7.15 -0.31 17.25
C ILE A 174 -7.23 -0.81 15.80
N ALA A 175 -6.85 -2.07 15.54
CA ALA A 175 -6.97 -2.69 14.21
C ALA A 175 -8.41 -3.00 13.79
N SER A 176 -9.30 -3.39 14.72
CA SER A 176 -10.70 -3.75 14.39
C SER A 176 -11.61 -2.56 14.14
N ASN A 177 -11.32 -1.35 14.65
CA ASN A 177 -12.25 -0.22 14.58
C ASN A 177 -12.27 0.54 13.25
N ARG A 178 -11.57 0.06 12.20
CA ARG A 178 -11.50 0.73 10.89
C ARG A 178 -11.77 -0.12 9.66
N LEU A 179 -12.19 -1.39 9.81
CA LEU A 179 -12.59 -2.23 8.69
C LEU A 179 -14.10 -2.51 8.75
N VAL A 180 -14.89 -1.56 8.25
CA VAL A 180 -16.23 -1.86 7.75
C VAL A 180 -16.04 -2.60 6.43
N THR A 181 -16.02 -3.92 6.50
CA THR A 181 -16.09 -4.77 5.30
C THR A 181 -17.56 -4.85 4.87
N THR A 182 -17.95 -4.10 3.84
CA THR A 182 -19.18 -4.39 3.11
C THR A 182 -18.96 -5.66 2.30
N ARG A 183 -19.49 -6.79 2.78
CA ARG A 183 -19.66 -8.00 1.98
C ARG A 183 -20.78 -7.73 0.96
N SER A 184 -20.45 -7.58 -0.33
CA SER A 184 -21.41 -7.90 -1.39
C SER A 184 -21.23 -9.37 -1.76
N THR A 185 -22.23 -10.17 -1.45
CA THR A 185 -22.38 -11.52 -1.97
C THR A 185 -22.59 -11.47 -3.49
N PHE A 186 -21.71 -12.12 -4.23
CA PHE A 186 -22.05 -12.77 -5.50
C PHE A 186 -21.80 -14.26 -5.34
#